data_AF-A0A0C3H9K9-F1
#
_entry.id   AF-A0A0C3H9K9-F1
#
_cell.length_a   1.000
_cell.length_b   1.000
_cell.length_c   1.000
_cell.angle_alpha   90.00
_cell.angle_beta   90.00
_cell.angle_gamma   90.00
#
_symmetry.space_group_name_H-M   'P 1'
#
loop_
_entity.id
_entity.type
_entity.pdbx_description
1 polymer ?
#
loop_
_entity_poly.entity_id
_entity_poly.type
_entity_poly.pdbx_seq_one_letter_code
_entity_poly.pdbx_strand_id
1 'polypeptide(L)'
;MAGFLQSFYSLHTLTNPSASSVAFYAARKAIELAMLSVVSESCSLLSIVAQHSDRHGPFARRIPAEAQFLYEASHKVPVGVASMDQEELKNLEQELTTNHFFPYLTQDIPDHARFHLEQNYSAYPYDLRILPERVNVIGGDAKDFETLRSWVDQLESVIKKDPVTADLINGHKRLSAGLSALLKLALDLNMTAEADELIVRIAGRIHASEQSEYLAMVRPAWDKYFLSGRLREELGLTEHEVKEYAAFVCETTRKRMEEGVQSPLDVYKDKSI
;
A
#
# COMPACT_ATOMS: atom_id res chain seq x y z
N MET A 1 -19.93 4.62 -5.01
CA MET A 1 -18.93 5.67 -4.73
C MET A 1 -18.61 5.88 -3.25
N ALA A 2 -19.55 5.73 -2.29
CA ALA A 2 -19.34 6.12 -0.89
C ALA A 2 -18.29 5.32 -0.07
N GLY A 3 -17.93 4.09 -0.44
CA GLY A 3 -16.89 3.31 0.25
C GLY A 3 -15.46 3.54 -0.26
N PHE A 4 -15.31 3.82 -1.56
CA PHE A 4 -14.02 4.10 -2.21
C PHE A 4 -13.35 5.36 -1.63
N LEU A 5 -14.18 6.32 -1.22
CA LEU A 5 -13.80 7.61 -0.63
C LEU A 5 -13.45 7.57 0.87
N GLN A 6 -13.40 6.41 1.53
CA GLN A 6 -13.07 6.36 2.97
C GLN A 6 -11.67 5.84 3.27
N SER A 7 -11.20 4.80 2.58
CA SER A 7 -9.89 4.19 2.87
C SER A 7 -8.77 4.68 1.92
N PHE A 8 -9.10 4.89 0.64
CA PHE A 8 -8.19 5.49 -0.35
C PHE A 8 -8.19 7.04 -0.25
N TYR A 9 -9.02 7.61 0.62
CA TYR A 9 -9.38 9.02 0.70
C TYR A 9 -9.62 9.44 2.16
N SER A 10 -8.80 8.99 3.10
CA SER A 10 -8.77 9.71 4.36
C SER A 10 -8.22 11.12 4.07
N LEU A 11 -9.07 12.05 3.64
CA LEU A 11 -8.72 13.46 3.52
C LEU A 11 -8.35 14.04 4.87
N HIS A 12 -8.73 13.37 5.97
CA HIS A 12 -8.19 13.60 7.30
C HIS A 12 -6.68 13.76 7.31
N THR A 13 -6.03 12.95 6.49
CA THR A 13 -4.60 12.88 6.27
C THR A 13 -4.05 14.15 5.59
N LEU A 14 -4.81 14.72 4.64
CA LEU A 14 -4.53 16.03 4.06
C LEU A 14 -5.00 17.20 4.97
N THR A 15 -5.95 16.98 5.87
CA THR A 15 -6.45 18.00 6.84
C THR A 15 -5.53 18.19 8.04
N ASN A 16 -4.40 17.47 8.06
CA ASN A 16 -3.38 17.62 9.08
C ASN A 16 -2.71 19.00 8.96
N PRO A 17 -2.55 19.75 10.08
CA PRO A 17 -2.10 21.13 10.03
C PRO A 17 -0.64 21.35 9.61
N SER A 18 0.18 20.30 9.50
CA SER A 18 1.60 20.47 9.13
C SER A 18 1.84 20.30 7.62
N ALA A 19 2.52 21.26 7.00
CA ALA A 19 2.90 21.19 5.58
C ALA A 19 3.75 19.95 5.24
N SER A 20 4.57 19.48 6.20
CA SER A 20 5.34 18.25 6.07
C SER A 20 4.44 17.00 6.01
N SER A 21 3.34 16.98 6.76
CA SER A 21 2.34 15.90 6.67
C SER A 21 1.63 15.94 5.32
N VAL A 22 1.21 17.11 4.84
CA VAL A 22 0.55 17.24 3.52
C VAL A 22 1.45 16.72 2.39
N ALA A 23 2.75 17.04 2.42
CA ALA A 23 3.72 16.59 1.42
C ALA A 23 3.85 15.07 1.40
N PHE A 24 4.07 14.47 2.57
CA PHE A 24 4.21 13.01 2.72
C PHE A 24 2.97 12.27 2.20
N TYR A 25 1.79 12.74 2.56
CA TYR A 25 0.55 12.10 2.17
C TYR A 25 0.17 12.32 0.72
N ALA A 26 0.48 13.49 0.15
CA ALA A 26 0.36 13.73 -1.28
C ALA A 26 1.30 12.80 -2.07
N ALA A 27 2.53 12.58 -1.60
CA ALA A 27 3.46 11.66 -2.24
C ALA A 27 2.96 10.22 -2.19
N ARG A 28 2.42 9.75 -1.06
CA ARG A 28 1.76 8.43 -0.96
C ARG A 28 0.57 8.30 -1.92
N LYS A 29 -0.25 9.35 -2.04
CA LYS A 29 -1.37 9.36 -2.99
C LYS A 29 -0.90 9.32 -4.43
N ALA A 30 0.23 9.94 -4.76
CA ALA A 30 0.77 9.85 -6.10
C ALA A 30 1.13 8.40 -6.48
N ILE A 31 1.73 7.64 -5.56
CA ILE A 31 2.08 6.23 -5.78
C ILE A 31 0.80 5.40 -6.03
N GLU A 32 -0.21 5.61 -5.20
CA GLU A 32 -1.53 5.01 -5.37
C GLU A 32 -2.20 5.35 -6.71
N LEU A 33 -2.14 6.59 -7.16
CA LEU A 33 -2.66 7.00 -8.47
C LEU A 33 -1.88 6.33 -9.62
N ALA A 34 -0.57 6.18 -9.48
CA ALA A 34 0.23 5.45 -10.45
C ALA A 34 -0.12 3.96 -10.49
N MET A 35 -0.45 3.37 -9.33
CA MET A 35 -0.93 1.98 -9.26
C MET A 35 -2.25 1.76 -10.01
N LEU A 36 -3.02 2.83 -10.22
CA LEU A 36 -4.26 2.83 -11.01
C LEU A 36 -4.04 3.26 -12.47
N SER A 37 -2.78 3.21 -12.96
CA SER A 37 -2.38 3.57 -14.33
C SER A 37 -2.60 5.06 -14.69
N VAL A 38 -2.62 5.95 -13.70
CA VAL A 38 -2.78 7.40 -13.90
C VAL A 38 -1.44 8.12 -13.64
N VAL A 39 -0.43 7.70 -14.42
CA VAL A 39 0.99 8.06 -14.21
C VAL A 39 1.24 9.55 -14.41
N SER A 40 0.60 10.21 -15.38
CA SER A 40 0.90 11.62 -15.66
C SER A 40 0.50 12.53 -14.51
N GLU A 41 -0.65 12.24 -13.89
CA GLU A 41 -1.21 12.96 -12.77
C GLU A 41 -0.45 12.62 -11.48
N SER A 42 -0.03 11.36 -11.31
CA SER A 42 0.92 10.97 -10.26
C SER A 42 2.22 11.77 -10.32
N CYS A 43 2.88 11.82 -11.49
CA CYS A 43 4.10 12.61 -11.69
C CYS A 43 3.85 14.11 -11.46
N SER A 44 2.68 14.62 -11.86
CA SER A 44 2.30 16.02 -11.61
C SER A 44 2.19 16.31 -10.11
N LEU A 45 1.56 15.42 -9.34
CA LEU A 45 1.44 15.53 -7.90
C LEU A 45 2.81 15.48 -7.20
N LEU A 46 3.69 14.55 -7.61
CA LEU A 46 5.06 14.48 -7.11
C LEU A 46 5.86 15.76 -7.43
N SER A 47 5.63 16.35 -8.60
CA SER A 47 6.27 17.61 -8.99
C SER A 47 5.80 18.80 -8.14
N ILE A 48 4.50 18.86 -7.79
CA ILE A 48 3.95 19.85 -6.85
C ILE A 48 4.64 19.70 -5.49
N VAL A 49 4.78 18.46 -4.99
CA VAL A 49 5.45 18.17 -3.72
C VAL A 49 6.94 18.58 -3.78
N ALA A 50 7.60 18.37 -4.92
CA ALA A 50 9.00 18.74 -5.15
C ALA A 50 9.24 20.24 -5.03
N GLN A 51 8.49 21.03 -5.78
CA GLN A 51 8.65 22.49 -5.86
C GLN A 51 8.47 23.18 -4.49
N HIS A 52 7.63 22.61 -3.62
CA HIS A 52 7.39 23.15 -2.29
C HIS A 52 8.37 22.62 -1.23
N SER A 53 9.11 21.55 -1.53
CA SER A 53 10.07 20.95 -0.59
C SER A 53 11.37 21.74 -0.43
N ASP A 54 11.78 22.53 -1.43
CA ASP A 54 12.97 23.38 -1.39
C ASP A 54 12.95 24.42 -0.24
N ARG A 55 11.78 24.71 0.36
CA ARG A 55 11.67 25.57 1.54
C ARG A 55 11.98 24.88 2.87
N HIS A 56 12.04 23.54 2.92
CA HIS A 56 12.08 22.77 4.17
C HIS A 56 12.95 21.49 4.13
N GLY A 57 13.92 21.39 3.21
CA GLY A 57 14.91 20.31 3.12
C GLY A 57 14.83 19.48 1.81
N PRO A 58 15.82 18.60 1.52
CA PRO A 58 15.93 17.94 0.22
C PRO A 58 14.76 17.02 -0.11
N PHE A 59 14.24 17.15 -1.34
CA PHE A 59 13.10 16.42 -1.93
C PHE A 59 13.16 14.90 -1.71
N ALA A 60 14.34 14.29 -1.84
CA ALA A 60 14.56 12.85 -1.69
C ALA A 60 14.17 12.29 -0.30
N ARG A 61 14.05 13.13 0.74
CA ARG A 61 13.66 12.70 2.09
C ARG A 61 12.15 12.69 2.34
N ARG A 62 11.33 13.09 1.35
CA ARG A 62 9.87 13.26 1.52
C ARG A 62 9.01 12.39 0.61
N ILE A 63 9.63 11.71 -0.35
CA ILE A 63 8.94 10.72 -1.19
C ILE A 63 9.10 9.35 -0.54
N PRO A 64 8.04 8.54 -0.48
CA PRO A 64 8.17 7.15 -0.06
C PRO A 64 9.19 6.39 -0.92
N ALA A 65 9.97 5.51 -0.32
CA ALA A 65 11.07 4.83 -1.00
C ALA A 65 10.59 3.96 -2.16
N GLU A 66 9.39 3.40 -2.05
CA GLU A 66 8.75 2.58 -3.07
C GLU A 66 8.39 3.33 -4.37
N ALA A 67 8.46 4.67 -4.38
CA ALA A 67 8.36 5.46 -5.61
C ALA A 67 9.48 5.13 -6.62
N GLN A 68 10.60 4.56 -6.18
CA GLN A 68 11.68 4.14 -7.06
C GLN A 68 11.25 3.02 -8.00
N PHE A 69 10.35 2.13 -7.57
CA PHE A 69 9.79 1.08 -8.43
C PHE A 69 8.85 1.64 -9.49
N LEU A 70 8.09 2.70 -9.16
CA LEU A 70 7.35 3.45 -10.16
C LEU A 70 8.27 4.07 -11.21
N TYR A 71 9.37 4.72 -10.78
CA TYR A 71 10.27 5.38 -11.72
C TYR A 71 10.97 4.39 -12.66
N GLU A 72 11.35 3.22 -12.12
CA GLU A 72 11.85 2.11 -12.92
C GLU A 72 10.83 1.69 -13.98
N ALA A 73 9.63 1.29 -13.54
CA ALA A 73 8.57 0.72 -14.37
C ALA A 73 8.06 1.70 -15.44
N SER A 74 7.91 2.97 -15.07
CA SER A 74 7.41 4.01 -15.99
C SER A 74 8.48 4.62 -16.89
N HIS A 75 9.76 4.32 -16.63
CA HIS A 75 10.91 4.98 -17.23
C HIS A 75 10.87 6.51 -17.13
N LYS A 76 10.22 7.03 -16.07
CA LYS A 76 10.06 8.47 -15.81
C LYS A 76 10.59 8.81 -14.43
N VAL A 77 11.81 9.33 -14.40
CA VAL A 77 12.43 9.85 -13.17
C VAL A 77 12.17 11.36 -13.10
N PRO A 78 11.58 11.89 -12.01
CA PRO A 78 11.42 13.32 -11.83
C PRO A 78 12.76 14.06 -11.83
N VAL A 79 12.77 15.29 -12.31
CA VAL A 79 13.97 16.15 -12.28
C VAL A 79 14.45 16.30 -10.83
N GLY A 80 15.74 16.03 -10.59
CA GLY A 80 16.35 16.12 -9.27
C GLY A 80 16.28 14.85 -8.42
N VAL A 81 15.72 13.76 -8.94
CA VAL A 81 15.81 12.43 -8.32
C VAL A 81 16.91 11.62 -9.02
N ALA A 82 17.82 11.03 -8.24
CA ALA A 82 18.82 10.13 -8.78
C ALA A 82 18.14 8.82 -9.20
N SER A 83 18.43 8.34 -10.41
CA SER A 83 18.05 7.01 -10.85
C SER A 83 18.81 5.97 -10.04
N MET A 84 18.12 4.91 -9.62
CA MET A 84 18.77 3.74 -9.02
C MET A 84 19.11 2.70 -10.09
N ASP A 85 20.24 2.02 -9.92
CA ASP A 85 20.57 0.87 -10.74
C ASP A 85 19.83 -0.41 -10.30
N GLN A 86 20.03 -1.49 -11.06
CA GLN A 86 19.34 -2.75 -10.81
C GLN A 86 19.75 -3.44 -9.50
N GLU A 87 20.96 -3.24 -9.01
CA GLU A 87 21.44 -3.78 -7.75
C GLU A 87 20.88 -2.98 -6.58
N GLU A 88 20.92 -1.65 -6.68
CA GLU A 88 20.31 -0.73 -5.72
C GLU A 88 18.81 -0.98 -5.55
N LEU A 89 18.07 -1.19 -6.65
CA LEU A 89 16.63 -1.51 -6.60
C LEU A 89 16.36 -2.86 -5.93
N LYS A 90 17.21 -3.87 -6.13
CA LYS A 90 17.08 -5.17 -5.46
C LYS A 90 17.33 -5.05 -3.95
N ASN A 91 18.36 -4.29 -3.57
CA ASN A 91 18.67 -4.04 -2.17
C ASN A 91 17.52 -3.29 -1.48
N LEU A 92 16.94 -2.29 -2.15
CA LEU A 92 15.77 -1.58 -1.65
C LEU A 92 14.55 -2.49 -1.51
N GLU A 93 14.26 -3.35 -2.49
CA GLU A 93 13.17 -4.32 -2.40
C GLU A 93 13.34 -5.28 -1.21
N GLN A 94 14.57 -5.76 -1.00
CA GLN A 94 14.90 -6.62 0.13
C GLN A 94 14.74 -5.89 1.47
N GLU A 95 15.24 -4.65 1.57
CA GLU A 95 15.09 -3.81 2.76
C GLU A 95 13.61 -3.57 3.08
N LEU A 96 12.82 -3.15 2.08
CA LEU A 96 11.40 -2.85 2.27
C LEU A 96 10.62 -4.10 2.66
N THR A 97 10.86 -5.24 2.00
CA THR A 97 10.23 -6.52 2.36
C THR A 97 10.58 -6.91 3.80
N THR A 98 11.84 -6.76 4.19
CA THR A 98 12.33 -7.15 5.52
C THR A 98 11.80 -6.24 6.62
N ASN A 99 11.69 -4.94 6.37
CA ASN A 99 11.30 -3.96 7.37
C ASN A 99 9.80 -3.71 7.43
N HIS A 100 9.05 -4.05 6.38
CA HIS A 100 7.62 -3.76 6.31
C HIS A 100 6.76 -5.02 6.20
N PHE A 101 7.16 -6.08 5.49
CA PHE A 101 6.35 -7.30 5.47
C PHE A 101 6.63 -8.15 6.70
N PHE A 102 7.91 -8.49 6.92
CA PHE A 102 8.27 -9.44 7.99
C PHE A 102 7.83 -9.04 9.38
N PRO A 103 7.94 -7.79 9.86
CA PRO A 103 7.58 -7.49 11.23
C PRO A 103 6.11 -7.79 11.50
N TYR A 104 5.20 -7.50 10.58
CA TYR A 104 3.79 -7.86 10.76
C TYR A 104 3.53 -9.36 10.60
N LEU A 105 4.35 -10.06 9.82
CA LEU A 105 4.24 -11.52 9.70
C LEU A 105 4.80 -12.24 10.95
N THR A 106 5.89 -11.76 11.55
CA THR A 106 6.66 -12.50 12.56
C THR A 106 6.61 -11.93 13.97
N GLN A 107 6.11 -10.71 14.19
CA GLN A 107 6.03 -10.17 15.55
C GLN A 107 5.00 -10.92 16.38
N ASP A 108 5.34 -11.24 17.62
CA ASP A 108 4.38 -11.67 18.62
C ASP A 108 3.39 -10.54 18.92
N ILE A 109 2.15 -10.92 19.22
CA ILE A 109 1.13 -9.97 19.67
C ILE A 109 1.49 -9.40 21.06
N PRO A 110 1.12 -8.13 21.36
CA PRO A 110 1.41 -7.53 22.66
C PRO A 110 0.86 -8.35 23.84
N ASP A 111 1.59 -8.40 24.96
CA ASP A 111 1.28 -9.24 26.14
C ASP A 111 -0.14 -9.03 26.71
N HIS A 112 -0.71 -7.83 26.59
CA HIS A 112 -2.07 -7.54 27.04
C HIS A 112 -3.15 -8.20 26.15
N ALA A 113 -2.89 -8.34 24.84
CA ALA A 113 -3.76 -9.09 23.94
C ALA A 113 -3.61 -10.60 24.16
N ARG A 114 -2.39 -11.05 24.50
CA ARG A 114 -2.07 -12.44 24.81
C ARG A 114 -2.89 -12.98 25.99
N PHE A 115 -3.05 -12.22 27.07
CA PHE A 115 -3.87 -12.61 28.23
C PHE A 115 -5.35 -12.83 27.87
N HIS A 116 -5.93 -11.96 27.02
CA HIS A 116 -7.32 -12.10 26.57
C HIS A 116 -7.54 -13.32 25.68
N LEU A 117 -6.53 -13.71 24.89
CA LEU A 117 -6.60 -14.86 23.98
C LEU A 117 -6.35 -16.19 24.72
N GLU A 118 -5.39 -16.23 25.65
CA GLU A 118 -5.07 -17.42 26.45
C GLU A 118 -6.24 -17.84 27.37
N GLN A 119 -7.08 -16.90 27.82
CA GLN A 119 -8.25 -17.21 28.66
C GLN A 119 -9.49 -17.69 27.88
N ASN A 120 -9.59 -17.36 26.58
CA ASN A 120 -10.82 -17.59 25.82
C ASN A 120 -10.67 -18.61 24.67
N TYR A 121 -9.45 -18.93 24.23
CA TYR A 121 -9.25 -19.71 23.02
C TYR A 121 -8.10 -20.71 23.10
N SER A 122 -8.44 -21.96 23.43
CA SER A 122 -7.59 -23.15 23.22
C SER A 122 -7.85 -23.87 21.88
N ALA A 123 -8.72 -23.31 21.03
CA ALA A 123 -9.39 -24.06 19.96
C ALA A 123 -8.81 -23.87 18.54
N TYR A 124 -7.80 -23.02 18.34
CA TYR A 124 -7.16 -22.87 17.03
C TYR A 124 -5.89 -23.71 16.94
N PRO A 125 -5.82 -24.70 16.01
CA PRO A 125 -4.71 -25.66 15.95
C PRO A 125 -3.39 -25.07 15.43
N TYR A 126 -3.39 -23.81 14.97
CA TYR A 126 -2.21 -23.10 14.48
C TYR A 126 -2.05 -21.77 15.19
N ASP A 127 -0.80 -21.43 15.49
CA ASP A 127 -0.46 -20.14 16.05
C ASP A 127 -0.56 -19.05 14.97
N LEU A 128 -1.75 -18.46 14.81
CA LEU A 128 -1.97 -17.35 13.89
C LEU A 128 -1.33 -16.03 14.37
N ARG A 129 -0.67 -16.03 15.55
CA ARG A 129 0.08 -14.89 16.08
C ARG A 129 1.39 -14.68 15.33
N ILE A 130 1.90 -15.68 14.61
CA ILE A 130 3.15 -15.57 13.84
C ILE A 130 3.06 -16.35 12.52
N LEU A 131 3.84 -15.91 11.55
CA LEU A 131 4.14 -16.65 10.33
C LEU A 131 4.79 -17.99 10.72
N PRO A 132 4.45 -19.12 10.07
CA PRO A 132 5.09 -20.38 10.36
C PRO A 132 6.61 -20.28 10.22
N GLU A 133 7.34 -20.82 11.20
CA GLU A 133 8.80 -20.95 11.12
C GLU A 133 9.12 -21.68 9.80
N ARG A 134 9.94 -21.05 8.95
CA ARG A 134 10.48 -21.52 7.65
C ARG A 134 9.96 -20.82 6.40
N VAL A 135 8.93 -19.96 6.46
CA VAL A 135 8.51 -19.23 5.26
C VAL A 135 9.54 -18.16 4.89
N ASN A 136 10.21 -18.33 3.76
CA ASN A 136 11.03 -17.28 3.17
C ASN A 136 10.23 -16.52 2.10
N VAL A 137 10.00 -15.22 2.29
CA VAL A 137 9.33 -14.37 1.28
C VAL A 137 10.32 -13.83 0.24
N ILE A 138 11.61 -13.77 0.56
CA ILE A 138 12.64 -13.21 -0.31
C ILE A 138 13.46 -14.34 -0.92
N GLY A 139 13.16 -14.69 -2.17
CA GLY A 139 13.78 -15.85 -2.83
C GLY A 139 13.30 -17.18 -2.23
N GLY A 140 12.05 -17.21 -1.75
CA GLY A 140 11.38 -18.45 -1.33
C GLY A 140 11.02 -19.35 -2.51
N ASP A 141 10.60 -20.57 -2.19
CA ASP A 141 10.20 -21.58 -3.16
C ASP A 141 8.68 -21.84 -3.18
N ALA A 142 8.24 -22.82 -3.99
CA ALA A 142 6.83 -23.20 -4.07
C ALA A 142 6.26 -23.71 -2.74
N LYS A 143 7.09 -24.26 -1.85
CA LYS A 143 6.66 -24.72 -0.52
C LYS A 143 6.46 -23.53 0.42
N ASP A 144 7.32 -22.52 0.34
CA ASP A 144 7.11 -21.24 1.04
C ASP A 144 5.79 -20.60 0.61
N PHE A 145 5.51 -20.58 -0.70
CA PHE A 145 4.25 -20.08 -1.25
C PHE A 145 3.03 -20.83 -0.68
N GLU A 146 3.01 -22.16 -0.74
CA GLU A 146 1.87 -22.95 -0.23
C GLU A 146 1.70 -22.82 1.29
N THR A 147 2.80 -22.73 2.03
CA THR A 147 2.76 -22.52 3.48
C THR A 147 2.16 -21.16 3.83
N LEU A 148 2.61 -20.10 3.15
CA LEU A 148 2.06 -18.75 3.33
C LEU A 148 0.60 -18.68 2.88
N ARG A 149 0.24 -19.36 1.79
CA ARG A 149 -1.14 -19.41 1.26
C ARG A 149 -2.08 -20.02 2.27
N SER A 150 -1.73 -21.18 2.82
CA SER A 150 -2.51 -21.84 3.86
C SER A 150 -2.69 -20.94 5.09
N TRP A 151 -1.63 -20.25 5.51
CA TRP A 151 -1.70 -19.32 6.64
C TRP A 151 -2.64 -18.13 6.36
N VAL A 152 -2.53 -17.51 5.18
CA VAL A 152 -3.39 -16.42 4.73
C VAL A 152 -4.87 -16.85 4.67
N ASP A 153 -5.15 -18.04 4.14
CA ASP A 153 -6.52 -18.56 4.02
C ASP A 153 -7.15 -18.84 5.40
N GLN A 154 -6.35 -19.32 6.36
CA GLN A 154 -6.79 -19.48 7.75
C GLN A 154 -7.06 -18.13 8.42
N LEU A 155 -6.16 -17.15 8.25
CA LEU A 155 -6.32 -15.80 8.80
C LEU A 155 -7.59 -15.13 8.26
N GLU A 156 -7.87 -15.28 6.96
CA GLU A 156 -9.12 -14.80 6.38
C GLU A 156 -10.36 -15.48 6.96
N SER A 157 -10.30 -16.80 7.18
CA SER A 157 -11.39 -17.53 7.84
C SER A 157 -11.63 -16.99 9.25
N VAL A 158 -10.57 -16.67 10.01
CA VAL A 158 -10.71 -16.09 11.36
C VAL A 158 -11.30 -14.70 11.31
N ILE A 159 -10.80 -13.81 10.44
CA ILE A 159 -11.35 -12.44 10.28
C ILE A 159 -12.86 -12.49 9.98
N LYS A 160 -13.32 -13.46 9.18
CA LYS A 160 -14.73 -13.61 8.84
C LYS A 160 -15.58 -14.16 9.99
N LYS A 161 -15.02 -15.04 10.82
CA LYS A 161 -15.77 -15.77 11.88
C LYS A 161 -15.71 -15.08 13.23
N ASP A 162 -14.59 -14.46 13.56
CA ASP A 162 -14.30 -13.81 14.84
C ASP A 162 -13.52 -12.50 14.63
N PRO A 163 -14.20 -11.40 14.28
CA PRO A 163 -13.58 -10.10 14.05
C PRO A 163 -12.86 -9.54 15.28
N VAL A 164 -13.35 -9.84 16.49
CA VAL A 164 -12.76 -9.33 17.74
C VAL A 164 -11.39 -9.93 17.97
N THR A 165 -11.25 -11.25 17.79
CA THR A 165 -9.94 -11.91 17.84
C THR A 165 -9.02 -11.38 16.74
N ALA A 166 -9.54 -11.17 15.53
CA ALA A 166 -8.76 -10.64 14.44
C ALA A 166 -8.19 -9.25 14.77
N ASP A 167 -8.97 -8.35 15.37
CA ASP A 167 -8.49 -7.03 15.78
C ASP A 167 -7.38 -7.14 16.84
N LEU A 168 -7.54 -8.01 17.84
CA LEU A 168 -6.54 -8.24 18.89
C LEU A 168 -5.18 -8.71 18.36
N ILE A 169 -5.17 -9.42 17.23
CA ILE A 169 -3.93 -9.93 16.61
C ILE A 169 -3.40 -9.07 15.46
N ASN A 170 -3.96 -7.87 15.23
CA ASN A 170 -3.71 -7.06 14.04
C ASN A 170 -3.99 -7.82 12.72
N GLY A 171 -4.98 -8.71 12.71
CA GLY A 171 -5.28 -9.65 11.62
C GLY A 171 -5.46 -8.98 10.27
N HIS A 172 -6.06 -7.78 10.23
CA HIS A 172 -6.19 -7.02 8.99
C HIS A 172 -4.83 -6.57 8.41
N LYS A 173 -3.91 -6.06 9.23
CA LYS A 173 -2.57 -5.65 8.77
C LYS A 173 -1.74 -6.87 8.35
N ARG A 174 -1.79 -7.93 9.16
CA ARG A 174 -1.16 -9.23 8.87
C ARG A 174 -1.61 -9.80 7.55
N LEU A 175 -2.90 -9.73 7.27
CA LEU A 175 -3.45 -10.21 6.02
C LEU A 175 -3.01 -9.34 4.84
N SER A 176 -2.96 -8.02 4.99
CA SER A 176 -2.46 -7.13 3.94
C SER A 176 -0.99 -7.41 3.59
N ALA A 177 -0.15 -7.60 4.61
CA ALA A 177 1.24 -8.01 4.44
C ALA A 177 1.35 -9.41 3.81
N GLY A 178 0.56 -10.37 4.29
CA GLY A 178 0.56 -11.75 3.79
C GLY A 178 0.12 -11.88 2.32
N LEU A 179 -0.93 -11.16 1.91
CA LEU A 179 -1.38 -11.15 0.51
C LEU A 179 -0.35 -10.50 -0.41
N SER A 180 0.31 -9.42 0.03
CA SER A 180 1.35 -8.75 -0.75
C SER A 180 2.61 -9.62 -0.86
N ALA A 181 2.98 -10.32 0.21
CA ALA A 181 4.05 -11.31 0.22
C ALA A 181 3.75 -12.52 -0.68
N LEU A 182 2.50 -13.01 -0.71
CA LEU A 182 2.07 -14.05 -1.64
C LEU A 182 2.16 -13.61 -3.08
N LEU A 183 1.70 -12.38 -3.39
CA LEU A 183 1.78 -11.83 -4.73
C LEU A 183 3.24 -11.75 -5.18
N LYS A 184 4.13 -11.26 -4.31
CA LYS A 184 5.57 -11.23 -4.57
C LYS A 184 6.13 -12.62 -4.89
N LEU A 185 5.89 -13.59 -4.01
CA LEU A 185 6.36 -14.97 -4.22
C LEU A 185 5.81 -15.57 -5.52
N ALA A 186 4.52 -15.40 -5.81
CA ALA A 186 3.92 -15.91 -7.04
C ALA A 186 4.60 -15.31 -8.28
N LEU A 187 4.90 -14.01 -8.27
CA LEU A 187 5.58 -13.34 -9.38
C LEU A 187 7.04 -13.80 -9.53
N ASP A 188 7.78 -13.88 -8.42
CA ASP A 188 9.17 -14.36 -8.42
C ASP A 188 9.29 -15.81 -8.90
N LEU A 189 8.29 -16.64 -8.60
CA LEU A 189 8.19 -18.04 -9.02
C LEU A 189 7.57 -18.25 -10.41
N ASN A 190 7.19 -17.17 -11.11
CA ASN A 190 6.47 -17.21 -12.39
C ASN A 190 5.12 -17.97 -12.35
N MET A 191 4.47 -18.01 -11.19
CA MET A 191 3.14 -18.58 -10.96
C MET A 191 2.06 -17.59 -11.42
N THR A 192 1.95 -17.42 -12.73
CA THR A 192 1.17 -16.33 -13.34
C THR A 192 -0.33 -16.42 -13.08
N ALA A 193 -0.91 -17.63 -13.03
CA ALA A 193 -2.34 -17.82 -12.76
C ALA A 193 -2.67 -17.46 -11.31
N GLU A 194 -1.83 -17.88 -10.37
CA GLU A 194 -1.96 -17.60 -8.95
C GLU A 194 -1.77 -16.11 -8.65
N ALA A 195 -0.79 -15.47 -9.30
CA ALA A 195 -0.61 -14.02 -9.19
C ALA A 195 -1.82 -13.23 -9.70
N ASP A 196 -2.43 -13.70 -10.79
CA ASP A 196 -3.65 -13.10 -11.35
C ASP A 196 -4.84 -13.26 -10.37
N GLU A 197 -5.04 -14.45 -9.79
CA GLU A 197 -6.05 -14.69 -8.75
C GLU A 197 -5.84 -13.81 -7.50
N LEU A 198 -4.58 -13.65 -7.08
CA LEU A 198 -4.23 -12.81 -5.94
C LEU A 198 -4.56 -11.34 -6.20
N ILE A 199 -4.34 -10.83 -7.42
CA ILE A 199 -4.68 -9.45 -7.77
C ILE A 199 -6.19 -9.20 -7.69
N VAL A 200 -7.02 -10.13 -8.16
CA VAL A 200 -8.49 -10.06 -8.00
C VAL A 200 -8.87 -10.03 -6.52
N ARG A 201 -8.29 -10.93 -5.71
CA ARG A 201 -8.54 -11.02 -4.27
C ARG A 201 -8.11 -9.74 -3.53
N ILE A 202 -6.98 -9.16 -3.91
CA ILE A 202 -6.44 -7.91 -3.39
C ILE A 202 -7.35 -6.74 -3.76
N ALA A 203 -7.79 -6.64 -5.02
CA ALA A 203 -8.68 -5.58 -5.48
C ALA A 203 -9.97 -5.55 -4.66
N GLY A 204 -10.58 -6.71 -4.42
CA GLY A 204 -11.77 -6.85 -3.54
C GLY A 204 -11.55 -6.41 -2.08
N ARG A 205 -10.30 -6.16 -1.67
CA ARG A 205 -9.91 -5.79 -0.31
C ARG A 205 -9.01 -4.55 -0.25
N ILE A 206 -8.87 -3.79 -1.34
CA ILE A 206 -7.90 -2.67 -1.40
C ILE A 206 -8.16 -1.59 -0.33
N HIS A 207 -9.38 -1.55 0.22
CA HIS A 207 -9.80 -0.67 1.30
C HIS A 207 -9.34 -1.10 2.70
N ALA A 208 -8.70 -2.28 2.83
CA ALA A 208 -8.13 -2.76 4.08
C ALA A 208 -6.90 -1.94 4.49
N SER A 209 -6.61 -1.94 5.80
CA SER A 209 -5.49 -1.18 6.37
C SER A 209 -4.16 -1.50 5.67
N GLU A 210 -3.48 -0.45 5.21
CA GLU A 210 -2.12 -0.49 4.65
C GLU A 210 -1.94 -1.35 3.38
N GLN A 211 -3.03 -1.83 2.76
CA GLN A 211 -2.94 -2.70 1.58
C GLN A 211 -2.22 -2.04 0.40
N SER A 212 -2.53 -0.78 0.08
CA SER A 212 -1.85 -0.04 -1.00
C SER A 212 -0.36 0.16 -0.74
N GLU A 213 0.01 0.38 0.53
CA GLU A 213 1.40 0.58 0.96
C GLU A 213 2.23 -0.67 0.74
N TYR A 214 1.76 -1.84 1.18
CA TYR A 214 2.49 -3.09 0.97
C TYR A 214 2.58 -3.47 -0.51
N LEU A 215 1.52 -3.23 -1.29
CA LEU A 215 1.53 -3.52 -2.72
C LEU A 215 2.52 -2.67 -3.50
N ALA A 216 2.67 -1.40 -3.13
CA ALA A 216 3.62 -0.50 -3.78
C ALA A 216 5.07 -1.01 -3.64
N MET A 217 5.37 -1.83 -2.62
CA MET A 217 6.68 -2.48 -2.41
C MET A 217 6.90 -3.73 -3.28
N VAL A 218 5.87 -4.26 -3.95
CA VAL A 218 5.98 -5.43 -4.82
C VAL A 218 6.48 -5.01 -6.20
N ARG A 219 7.80 -4.85 -6.34
CA ARG A 219 8.45 -4.37 -7.56
C ARG A 219 7.98 -5.09 -8.85
N PRO A 220 7.92 -6.43 -8.92
CA PRO A 220 7.50 -7.13 -10.15
C PRO A 220 6.03 -6.90 -10.55
N ALA A 221 5.19 -6.36 -9.65
CA ALA A 221 3.78 -6.10 -9.94
C ALA A 221 3.55 -4.79 -10.71
N TRP A 222 4.54 -3.87 -10.71
CA TRP A 222 4.38 -2.54 -11.28
C TRP A 222 4.03 -2.57 -12.77
N ASP A 223 4.82 -3.24 -13.59
CA ASP A 223 4.55 -3.30 -15.03
C ASP A 223 3.27 -4.08 -15.33
N LYS A 224 3.15 -5.28 -14.74
CA LYS A 224 2.10 -6.24 -15.12
C LYS A 224 0.71 -5.84 -14.64
N TYR A 225 0.57 -5.27 -13.45
CA TYR A 225 -0.73 -5.05 -12.83
C TYR A 225 -1.08 -3.58 -12.59
N PHE A 226 -0.08 -2.75 -12.31
CA PHE A 226 -0.29 -1.37 -11.90
C PHE A 226 -0.30 -0.43 -13.10
N LEU A 227 0.81 -0.36 -13.83
CA LEU A 227 0.93 0.50 -15.02
C LEU A 227 0.05 0.02 -16.18
N SER A 228 -0.18 -1.29 -16.29
CA SER A 228 -1.11 -1.86 -17.28
C SER A 228 -2.57 -1.44 -17.07
N GLY A 229 -2.93 -0.95 -15.89
CA GLY A 229 -4.31 -0.62 -15.54
C GLY A 229 -5.15 -1.81 -15.09
N ARG A 230 -4.57 -3.02 -15.03
CA ARG A 230 -5.30 -4.22 -14.60
C ARG A 230 -5.88 -4.07 -13.19
N LEU A 231 -5.12 -3.56 -12.22
CA LEU A 231 -5.65 -3.33 -10.87
C LEU A 231 -6.87 -2.38 -10.88
N ARG A 232 -6.83 -1.33 -11.71
CA ARG A 232 -7.95 -0.39 -11.88
C ARG A 232 -9.18 -1.10 -12.46
N GLU A 233 -8.99 -1.97 -13.44
CA GLU A 233 -10.06 -2.76 -14.05
C GLU A 233 -10.71 -3.72 -13.05
N GLU A 234 -9.91 -4.43 -12.24
CA GLU A 234 -10.42 -5.32 -11.19
C GLU A 234 -11.18 -4.56 -10.08
N LEU A 235 -10.86 -3.29 -9.88
CA LEU A 235 -11.61 -2.40 -8.99
C LEU A 235 -12.91 -1.87 -9.61
N GLY A 236 -13.16 -2.13 -10.90
CA GLY A 236 -14.32 -1.63 -11.63
C GLY A 236 -14.29 -0.12 -11.85
N LEU A 237 -13.10 0.49 -11.88
CA LEU A 237 -12.93 1.93 -12.05
C LEU A 237 -12.64 2.29 -13.50
N THR A 238 -13.26 3.35 -13.98
CA THR A 238 -12.92 3.93 -15.27
C THR A 238 -11.70 4.84 -15.16
N GLU A 239 -10.96 4.98 -16.25
CA GLU A 239 -9.85 5.95 -16.31
C GLU A 239 -10.30 7.37 -15.98
N HIS A 240 -11.49 7.74 -16.45
CA HIS A 240 -12.05 9.08 -16.26
C HIS A 240 -12.27 9.38 -14.77
N GLU A 241 -12.90 8.47 -14.02
CA GLU A 241 -13.13 8.63 -12.58
C GLU A 241 -11.83 8.81 -11.80
N VAL A 242 -10.80 8.02 -12.14
CA VAL A 242 -9.50 8.13 -11.46
C VAL A 242 -8.79 9.44 -11.83
N LYS A 243 -8.91 9.93 -13.07
CA LYS A 243 -8.36 11.23 -13.49
C LYS A 243 -9.05 12.41 -12.81
N GLU A 244 -10.38 12.39 -12.72
CA GLU A 244 -11.14 13.42 -11.99
C GLU A 244 -10.72 13.48 -10.52
N TYR A 245 -10.52 12.31 -9.91
CA TYR A 245 -9.99 12.23 -8.57
C TYR A 245 -8.56 12.79 -8.47
N ALA A 246 -7.67 12.37 -9.37
CA ALA A 246 -6.28 12.83 -9.38
C ALA A 246 -6.19 14.36 -9.51
N ALA A 247 -7.03 14.96 -10.37
CA ALA A 247 -7.14 16.41 -10.50
C ALA A 247 -7.56 17.07 -9.19
N PHE A 248 -8.55 16.51 -8.50
CA PHE A 248 -8.97 17.01 -7.18
C PHE A 248 -7.86 16.92 -6.12
N VAL A 249 -7.09 15.83 -6.08
CA VAL A 249 -5.95 15.68 -5.16
C VAL A 249 -4.88 16.71 -5.47
N CYS A 250 -4.53 16.87 -6.75
CA CYS A 250 -3.54 17.86 -7.18
C CYS A 250 -3.95 19.28 -6.78
N GLU A 251 -5.20 19.65 -7.03
CA GLU A 251 -5.75 20.96 -6.67
C GLU A 251 -5.72 21.20 -5.16
N THR A 252 -6.19 20.22 -4.38
CA THR A 252 -6.23 20.32 -2.92
C THR A 252 -4.83 20.40 -2.32
N THR A 253 -3.89 19.60 -2.83
CA THR A 253 -2.48 19.64 -2.40
C THR A 253 -1.86 21.00 -2.72
N ARG A 254 -2.06 21.53 -3.94
CA ARG A 254 -1.50 22.82 -4.33
C ARG A 254 -2.02 23.96 -3.44
N LYS A 255 -3.34 24.08 -3.32
CA LYS A 255 -3.97 25.09 -2.45
C LYS A 255 -3.45 25.03 -1.02
N ARG A 256 -3.31 23.83 -0.44
CA ARG A 256 -2.77 23.69 0.92
C ARG A 256 -1.29 24.03 1.05
N MET A 257 -0.50 23.75 0.03
CA MET A 257 0.92 24.13 0.02
C MET A 257 1.11 25.64 -0.09
N GLU A 258 0.22 26.33 -0.80
CA GLU A 258 0.26 27.78 -1.04
C GLU A 258 -0.37 28.58 0.12
N GLU A 259 -1.54 28.15 0.61
CA GLU A 259 -2.38 28.90 1.54
C GLU A 259 -2.33 28.37 2.99
N GLY A 260 -1.77 27.19 3.22
CA GLY A 260 -1.70 26.55 4.54
C GLY A 260 -2.95 25.72 4.89
N VAL A 261 -3.25 25.61 6.19
CA VAL A 261 -4.28 24.71 6.71
C VAL A 261 -5.68 25.19 6.29
N GLN A 262 -6.34 24.42 5.42
CA GLN A 262 -7.74 24.65 5.05
C GLN A 262 -8.67 23.71 5.82
N SER A 263 -9.82 24.22 6.27
CA SER A 263 -10.89 23.38 6.85
C SER A 263 -11.49 22.47 5.77
N PRO A 264 -11.87 21.21 6.08
CA PRO A 264 -12.61 20.37 5.14
C PRO A 264 -13.84 21.09 4.55
N LEU A 265 -14.55 21.87 5.35
CA LEU A 265 -15.75 22.60 4.93
C LEU A 265 -15.46 23.63 3.83
N ASP A 266 -14.28 24.25 3.84
CA ASP A 266 -13.88 25.23 2.83
C ASP A 266 -13.52 24.56 1.49
N VAL A 267 -12.99 23.34 1.54
CA VAL A 267 -12.60 22.55 0.35
C VAL A 267 -13.81 21.97 -0.38
N TYR A 268 -14.90 21.67 0.34
CA TYR A 268 -16.13 21.06 -0.21
C TYR A 268 -17.27 22.04 -0.45
N LYS A 269 -17.11 23.33 -0.13
CA LYS A 269 -18.19 24.32 -0.19
C LYS A 269 -18.88 24.40 -1.56
N ASP A 270 -18.13 24.16 -2.63
CA ASP A 270 -18.60 24.26 -4.02
C ASP A 270 -18.84 22.88 -4.67
N LYS A 271 -18.56 21.79 -3.96
CA LYS A 271 -18.84 20.42 -4.42
C LYS A 271 -20.13 19.97 -3.75
N SER A 272 -21.25 20.05 -4.48
CA SER A 272 -22.51 19.45 -4.06
C SER A 272 -22.29 17.96 -3.79
N ILE A 273 -22.34 17.57 -2.51
CA ILE A 273 -22.42 16.17 -2.08
C ILE A 273 -23.86 15.68 -2.27
#